data_AF-A0A535GX81-F1
#
_entry.id   AF-A0A535GX81-F1
#
_cell.length_a   1.000
_cell.length_b   1.000
_cell.length_c   1.000
_cell.angle_alpha   90.00
_cell.angle_beta   90.00
_cell.angle_gamma   90.00
#
_symmetry.space_group_name_H-M   'P 1'
#
loop_
_entity.id
_entity.type
_entity.pdbx_description
1 polymer ?
#
loop_
_entity_poly.entity_id
_entity_poly.type
_entity_poly.pdbx_seq_one_letter_code
_entity_poly.pdbx_strand_id
1 'polypeptide(L)'
;MPQKIAYLDCHSGISGDMFLGAMLDTGLSLDTLKTSLASLPVVGYDLVVENIHDKGIRGSRLTVVTSEQEQPARHLSDISSILYASTLPAPVRDTSLAIFQRLAEAEASVHGTSIEEVHFHEVGAIDALVDITGAAIAIESLGIVQLYASPLPLTSGHVNTAHGSLPVPAPATLEILRRVAAPW
;
A
#
# COMPACT_ATOMS: atom_id res chain seq x y z
N MET A 1 -12.64 -9.50 23.93
CA MET A 1 -12.91 -10.09 22.60
C MET A 1 -11.71 -10.96 22.23
N PRO A 2 -11.87 -12.08 21.49
CA PRO A 2 -10.73 -12.86 21.04
C PRO A 2 -9.82 -12.00 20.14
N GLN A 3 -8.50 -12.19 20.26
CA GLN A 3 -7.52 -11.55 19.37
C GLN A 3 -7.79 -12.00 17.93
N LYS A 4 -7.95 -11.05 17.00
CA LYS A 4 -8.09 -11.38 15.58
C LYS A 4 -6.73 -11.30 14.90
N ILE A 5 -6.39 -12.36 14.17
CA ILE A 5 -5.20 -12.42 13.34
C ILE A 5 -5.63 -12.50 11.88
N ALA A 6 -4.78 -12.04 10.97
CA ALA A 6 -4.91 -12.25 9.54
C ALA A 6 -3.70 -13.00 9.00
N TYR A 7 -3.95 -13.92 8.07
CA TYR A 7 -2.91 -14.66 7.34
C TYR A 7 -3.16 -14.47 5.85
N LEU A 8 -2.18 -13.93 5.15
CA LEU A 8 -2.20 -13.70 3.71
C LEU A 8 -1.55 -14.88 3.00
N ASP A 9 -2.31 -15.60 2.18
CA ASP A 9 -1.76 -16.57 1.23
C ASP A 9 -1.40 -15.86 -0.07
N CYS A 10 -0.13 -15.50 -0.18
CA CYS A 10 0.42 -14.65 -1.25
C CYS A 10 0.96 -15.47 -2.43
N HIS A 11 0.46 -16.68 -2.69
CA HIS A 11 1.00 -17.59 -3.73
C HIS A 11 1.18 -16.93 -5.11
N SER A 12 0.33 -15.97 -5.50
CA SER A 12 0.41 -15.23 -6.77
C SER A 12 0.95 -13.81 -6.63
N GLY A 13 1.50 -13.44 -5.46
CA GLY A 13 1.89 -12.08 -5.12
C GLY A 13 0.75 -11.27 -4.51
N ILE A 14 1.05 -10.01 -4.17
CA ILE A 14 0.09 -9.07 -3.58
C ILE A 14 0.51 -7.62 -3.91
N SER A 15 -0.48 -6.78 -4.17
CA SER A 15 -0.37 -5.31 -4.28
C SER A 15 -1.35 -4.64 -3.30
N GLY A 16 -1.26 -3.32 -3.15
CA GLY A 16 -2.09 -2.57 -2.20
C GLY A 16 -3.59 -2.69 -2.49
N ASP A 17 -3.98 -2.47 -3.73
CA ASP A 17 -5.34 -2.66 -4.23
C ASP A 17 -5.87 -4.11 -4.04
N MET A 18 -5.04 -5.13 -4.29
CA MET A 18 -5.36 -6.54 -4.02
C MET A 18 -5.57 -6.80 -2.53
N PHE A 19 -4.72 -6.23 -1.66
CA PHE A 19 -4.89 -6.33 -0.22
C PHE A 19 -6.22 -5.71 0.21
N LEU A 20 -6.56 -4.52 -0.29
CA LEU A 20 -7.83 -3.85 0.02
C LEU A 20 -9.04 -4.65 -0.48
N GLY A 21 -8.97 -5.19 -1.69
CA GLY A 21 -10.00 -6.10 -2.22
C GLY A 21 -10.23 -7.31 -1.31
N ALA A 22 -9.15 -7.96 -0.88
CA ALA A 22 -9.23 -9.05 0.08
C ALA A 22 -9.83 -8.61 1.43
N MET A 23 -9.46 -7.43 1.94
CA MET A 23 -10.03 -6.93 3.20
C MET A 23 -11.54 -6.67 3.10
N LEU A 24 -12.03 -6.15 1.96
CA LEU A 24 -13.47 -6.01 1.70
C LEU A 24 -14.18 -7.37 1.76
N ASP A 25 -13.61 -8.41 1.14
CA ASP A 25 -14.17 -9.77 1.19
C ASP A 25 -14.16 -10.38 2.60
N THR A 26 -13.25 -9.93 3.49
CA THR A 26 -13.22 -10.35 4.90
C THR A 26 -14.15 -9.57 5.83
N GLY A 27 -14.88 -8.58 5.31
CA GLY A 27 -15.90 -7.83 6.04
C GLY A 27 -15.56 -6.37 6.32
N LEU A 28 -14.52 -5.80 5.70
CA LEU A 28 -14.31 -4.35 5.72
C LEU A 28 -15.46 -3.67 4.96
N SER A 29 -16.06 -2.63 5.56
CA SER A 29 -17.06 -1.82 4.87
C SER A 29 -16.38 -0.84 3.91
N LEU A 30 -16.86 -0.82 2.65
CA LEU A 30 -16.42 0.17 1.66
C LEU A 30 -16.71 1.60 2.14
N ASP A 31 -17.82 1.83 2.82
CA ASP A 31 -18.18 3.16 3.35
C ASP A 31 -17.22 3.61 4.45
N THR A 32 -16.78 2.69 5.31
CA THR A 32 -15.77 2.98 6.34
C THR A 32 -14.43 3.34 5.68
N LEU A 33 -14.02 2.58 4.66
CA LEU A 33 -12.79 2.84 3.92
C LEU A 33 -12.85 4.21 3.22
N LYS A 34 -13.91 4.48 2.45
CA LYS A 34 -14.11 5.75 1.74
C LYS A 34 -14.16 6.94 2.71
N THR A 35 -14.93 6.83 3.79
CA THR A 35 -15.09 7.92 4.77
C THR A 35 -13.77 8.22 5.49
N SER A 36 -13.01 7.19 5.84
CA SER A 36 -11.71 7.36 6.50
C SER A 36 -10.69 8.00 5.56
N LEU A 37 -10.59 7.52 4.31
CA LEU A 37 -9.69 8.08 3.30
C LEU A 37 -10.06 9.51 2.89
N ALA A 38 -11.35 9.86 2.89
CA ALA A 38 -11.82 11.22 2.62
C ALA A 38 -11.37 12.26 3.67
N SER A 39 -10.86 11.82 4.82
CA SER A 39 -10.26 12.73 5.82
C SER A 39 -8.86 13.21 5.43
N LEU A 40 -8.19 12.55 4.48
CA LEU A 40 -6.90 13.01 3.96
C LEU A 40 -7.12 14.27 3.12
N PRO A 41 -6.29 15.33 3.26
CA PRO A 41 -6.37 16.54 2.44
C PRO A 41 -5.81 16.32 1.02
N VAL A 42 -6.27 15.27 0.34
CA VAL A 42 -5.87 14.88 -1.02
C VAL A 42 -7.11 14.66 -1.88
N VAL A 43 -7.04 15.12 -3.13
CA VAL A 43 -8.13 15.06 -4.10
C VAL A 43 -7.64 14.41 -5.40
N GLY A 44 -8.55 14.02 -6.28
CA GLY A 44 -8.20 13.46 -7.58
C GLY A 44 -8.04 11.93 -7.58
N TYR A 45 -8.76 11.24 -6.69
CA TYR A 45 -8.94 9.79 -6.78
C TYR A 45 -10.38 9.37 -6.47
N ASP A 46 -10.75 8.18 -6.92
CA ASP A 46 -11.95 7.44 -6.49
C ASP A 46 -11.59 5.97 -6.26
N LEU A 47 -12.41 5.28 -5.48
CA LEU A 47 -12.33 3.84 -5.28
C LEU A 47 -13.47 3.17 -6.04
N VAL A 48 -13.09 2.37 -7.04
CA VAL A 48 -14.01 1.51 -7.77
C VAL A 48 -13.87 0.11 -7.22
N VAL A 49 -14.99 -0.52 -6.86
CA VAL A 49 -15.02 -1.90 -6.39
C VAL A 49 -15.92 -2.73 -7.29
N GLU A 50 -15.38 -3.82 -7.81
CA GLU A 50 -16.08 -4.73 -8.70
C GLU A 50 -16.04 -6.15 -8.13
N ASN A 51 -17.19 -6.83 -8.16
CA ASN A 51 -17.23 -8.27 -7.92
C ASN A 51 -16.73 -8.97 -9.18
N ILE A 52 -15.59 -9.64 -9.09
CA ILE A 52 -15.00 -10.37 -10.21
C ILE A 52 -15.21 -11.87 -10.06
N HIS A 53 -15.39 -12.53 -11.20
CA HIS A 53 -15.36 -13.99 -11.33
C HIS A 53 -14.40 -14.35 -12.44
N ASP A 54 -13.28 -15.00 -12.11
CA ASP A 54 -12.33 -15.52 -13.09
C ASP A 54 -12.21 -17.03 -12.95
N LYS A 55 -12.51 -17.76 -14.03
CA LYS A 55 -12.46 -19.23 -14.10
C LYS A 55 -13.13 -19.95 -12.92
N GLY A 56 -14.20 -19.36 -12.38
CA GLY A 56 -14.96 -19.92 -11.25
C GLY A 56 -14.51 -19.49 -9.86
N ILE A 57 -13.44 -18.69 -9.75
CA ILE A 57 -12.98 -18.08 -8.49
C ILE A 57 -13.57 -16.67 -8.40
N ARG A 58 -14.17 -16.34 -7.25
CA ARG A 58 -14.72 -15.01 -6.98
C ARG A 58 -13.81 -14.20 -6.07
N GLY A 59 -13.89 -12.88 -6.18
CA GLY A 59 -13.31 -11.95 -5.23
C GLY A 59 -13.71 -10.51 -5.52
N SER A 60 -13.35 -9.61 -4.62
CA SER A 60 -13.47 -8.16 -4.83
C SER A 60 -12.22 -7.61 -5.48
N ARG A 61 -12.38 -6.93 -6.62
CA ARG A 61 -11.33 -6.08 -7.21
C ARG A 61 -11.59 -4.65 -6.78
N LEU A 62 -10.69 -4.10 -5.98
CA LEU A 62 -10.63 -2.66 -5.74
C LEU A 62 -9.64 -2.06 -6.73
N THR A 63 -9.98 -0.91 -7.29
CA THR A 63 -9.11 -0.11 -8.15
C THR A 63 -9.10 1.32 -7.62
N VAL A 64 -7.91 1.86 -7.37
CA VAL A 64 -7.74 3.29 -7.11
C VAL A 64 -7.64 4.01 -8.46
N VAL A 65 -8.69 4.74 -8.82
CA VAL A 65 -8.73 5.48 -10.08
C VAL A 65 -8.29 6.92 -9.79
N THR A 66 -7.11 7.30 -10.27
CA THR A 66 -6.60 8.67 -10.13
C THR A 66 -6.95 9.53 -11.35
N SER A 67 -7.11 10.85 -11.17
CA SER A 67 -7.22 11.78 -12.28
C SER A 67 -5.95 11.81 -13.12
N GLU A 68 -6.07 12.09 -14.43
CA GLU A 68 -4.93 12.19 -15.38
C GLU A 68 -4.00 13.39 -15.13
N GLN A 69 -4.11 14.05 -13.98
CA GLN A 69 -3.25 15.17 -13.63
C GLN A 69 -1.88 14.66 -13.17
N GLU A 70 -0.83 15.37 -13.59
CA GLU A 70 0.53 15.09 -13.15
C GLU A 70 0.59 15.18 -11.62
N GLN A 71 0.96 14.05 -11.00
CA GLN A 71 1.05 13.96 -9.55
C GLN A 71 2.38 14.56 -9.09
N PRO A 72 2.39 15.42 -8.06
CA PRO A 72 3.64 15.92 -7.54
C PRO A 72 4.45 14.76 -6.95
N ALA A 73 5.76 14.73 -7.23
CA ALA A 73 6.67 13.93 -6.43
C ALA A 73 6.60 14.42 -4.97
N ARG A 74 6.57 13.48 -4.03
CA ARG A 74 6.46 13.78 -2.60
C ARG A 74 7.66 13.25 -1.85
N HIS A 75 8.09 14.00 -0.85
CA HIS A 75 8.99 13.49 0.18
C HIS A 75 8.19 12.81 1.30
N LEU A 76 8.90 12.06 2.15
CA LEU A 76 8.33 11.51 3.36
C LEU A 76 7.72 12.59 4.28
N SER A 77 8.32 13.77 4.34
CA SER A 77 7.80 14.92 5.12
C SER A 77 6.45 15.41 4.61
N ASP A 78 6.23 15.39 3.30
CA ASP A 78 4.95 15.80 2.70
C ASP A 78 3.86 14.79 3.04
N ILE A 79 4.17 13.50 2.90
CA ILE A 79 3.27 12.39 3.27
C ILE A 79 2.93 12.46 4.76
N SER A 80 3.93 12.72 5.61
CA SER A 80 3.71 12.88 7.05
C SER A 80 2.76 14.03 7.35
N SER A 81 2.98 15.18 6.71
CA SER A 81 2.12 16.36 6.87
C SER A 81 0.67 16.09 6.44
N ILE A 82 0.47 15.37 5.32
CA ILE A 82 -0.86 14.94 4.85
C ILE A 82 -1.54 14.05 5.89
N LEU A 83 -0.83 13.06 6.42
CA LEU A 83 -1.38 12.13 7.42
C LEU A 83 -1.71 12.83 8.74
N TYR A 84 -0.88 13.76 9.21
CA TYR A 84 -1.14 14.54 10.44
C TYR A 84 -2.25 15.59 10.28
N ALA A 85 -2.50 16.07 9.08
CA ALA A 85 -3.62 16.98 8.79
C ALA A 85 -4.98 16.27 8.69
N SER A 86 -5.00 14.93 8.64
CA SER A 86 -6.23 14.13 8.61
C SER A 86 -6.85 13.94 9.99
N THR A 87 -8.09 13.44 10.02
CA THR A 87 -8.76 13.03 11.27
C THR A 87 -8.59 11.53 11.57
N LEU A 88 -7.64 10.86 10.91
CA LEU A 88 -7.39 9.43 11.10
C LEU A 88 -6.97 9.12 12.55
N PRO A 89 -7.42 7.98 13.12
CA PRO A 89 -6.95 7.51 14.42
C PRO A 89 -5.42 7.34 14.44
N ALA A 90 -4.82 7.55 15.62
CA ALA A 90 -3.38 7.40 15.78
C ALA A 90 -2.84 6.04 15.30
N PRO A 91 -3.46 4.87 15.61
CA PRO A 91 -2.97 3.58 15.12
C PRO A 91 -2.89 3.50 13.58
N VAL A 92 -3.87 4.08 12.88
CA VAL A 92 -3.88 4.12 11.41
C VAL A 92 -2.73 4.99 10.89
N ARG A 93 -2.63 6.23 11.41
CA ARG A 93 -1.58 7.17 11.00
C ARG A 93 -0.18 6.61 11.26
N ASP A 94 0.04 6.06 12.45
CA ASP A 94 1.35 5.56 12.88
C ASP A 94 1.75 4.33 12.06
N THR A 95 0.80 3.46 11.71
CA THR A 95 1.02 2.32 10.80
C THR A 95 1.36 2.80 9.38
N SER A 96 0.60 3.75 8.82
CA SER A 96 0.89 4.32 7.50
C SER A 96 2.28 4.94 7.45
N LEU A 97 2.64 5.77 8.44
CA LEU A 97 3.97 6.37 8.56
C LEU A 97 5.07 5.32 8.64
N ALA A 98 4.87 4.24 9.42
CA ALA A 98 5.84 3.18 9.56
C ALA A 98 6.04 2.37 8.26
N ILE A 99 5.03 2.27 7.39
CA ILE A 99 5.15 1.65 6.06
C ILE A 99 5.91 2.59 5.12
N PHE A 100 5.54 3.88 5.06
CA PHE A 100 6.25 4.87 4.24
C PHE A 100 7.71 5.06 4.65
N GLN A 101 8.00 5.01 5.95
CA GLN A 101 9.37 5.06 6.47
C GLN A 101 10.21 3.88 5.95
N ARG A 102 9.67 2.67 5.94
CA ARG A 102 10.35 1.48 5.39
C ARG A 102 10.60 1.60 3.90
N LEU A 103 9.63 2.16 3.16
CA LEU A 103 9.81 2.47 1.73
C LEU A 103 10.92 3.49 1.55
N ALA A 104 10.89 4.61 2.27
CA ALA A 104 11.91 5.65 2.19
C ALA A 104 13.33 5.11 2.49
N GLU A 105 13.46 4.26 3.49
CA GLU A 105 14.74 3.62 3.84
C GLU A 105 15.28 2.71 2.72
N ALA A 106 14.39 2.00 2.02
CA ALA A 106 14.77 1.15 0.91
C ALA A 106 15.17 1.98 -0.32
N GLU A 107 14.38 3.00 -0.64
CA GLU A 107 14.68 3.95 -1.73
C GLU A 107 16.00 4.66 -1.47
N ALA A 108 16.23 5.21 -0.27
CA ALA A 108 17.48 5.85 0.10
C ALA A 108 18.69 4.93 -0.12
N SER A 109 18.55 3.65 0.23
CA SER A 109 19.61 2.65 0.04
C SER A 109 19.87 2.35 -1.44
N VAL A 110 18.82 2.24 -2.27
CA VAL A 110 18.94 1.97 -3.71
C VAL A 110 19.53 3.18 -4.45
N HIS A 111 19.12 4.38 -4.04
CA HIS A 111 19.55 5.64 -4.66
C HIS A 111 20.88 6.17 -4.10
N GLY A 112 21.39 5.61 -3.00
CA GLY A 112 22.64 6.04 -2.36
C GLY A 112 22.55 7.45 -1.73
N THR A 113 21.40 7.78 -1.17
CA THR A 113 21.07 9.12 -0.62
C THR A 113 20.54 9.01 0.82
N SER A 114 20.27 10.13 1.47
CA SER A 114 19.61 10.17 2.78
C SER A 114 18.10 10.02 2.65
N ILE A 115 17.42 9.64 3.73
CA ILE A 115 15.95 9.45 3.74
C ILE A 115 15.24 10.78 3.45
N GLU A 116 15.81 11.88 3.94
CA GLU A 116 15.31 13.24 3.78
C GLU A 116 15.35 13.71 2.32
N GLU A 117 16.30 13.19 1.55
CA GLU A 117 16.50 13.50 0.13
C GLU A 117 15.71 12.57 -0.81
N VAL A 118 15.06 11.53 -0.29
CA VAL A 118 14.24 10.61 -1.11
C VAL A 118 13.05 11.36 -1.70
N HIS A 119 12.99 11.37 -3.03
CA HIS A 119 11.82 11.76 -3.79
C HIS A 119 11.08 10.50 -4.24
N PHE A 120 9.86 10.31 -3.76
CA PHE A 120 9.04 9.21 -4.23
C PHE A 120 8.44 9.58 -5.59
N HIS A 121 8.96 8.98 -6.66
CA HIS A 121 8.48 9.20 -8.03
C HIS A 121 7.25 8.35 -8.32
N GLU A 122 7.32 7.05 -8.05
CA GLU A 122 6.20 6.12 -8.20
C GLU A 122 5.41 5.96 -6.89
N VAL A 123 6.11 5.90 -5.76
CA VAL A 123 5.52 5.64 -4.43
C VAL A 123 4.90 6.90 -3.80
N GLY A 124 5.15 8.07 -4.38
CA GLY A 124 4.66 9.37 -3.89
C GLY A 124 3.32 9.75 -4.48
N ALA A 125 2.85 8.96 -5.45
CA ALA A 125 1.57 9.14 -6.11
C ALA A 125 0.39 8.83 -5.18
N ILE A 126 -0.79 9.30 -5.60
CA ILE A 126 -2.00 9.20 -4.78
C ILE A 126 -2.43 7.74 -4.59
N ASP A 127 -2.19 6.87 -5.57
CA ASP A 127 -2.46 5.44 -5.49
C ASP A 127 -1.74 4.79 -4.30
N ALA A 128 -0.42 5.00 -4.15
CA ALA A 128 0.35 4.46 -3.05
C ALA A 128 -0.09 5.02 -1.69
N LEU A 129 -0.44 6.32 -1.63
CA LEU A 129 -1.00 6.93 -0.42
C LEU A 129 -2.33 6.30 -0.02
N VAL A 130 -3.22 6.09 -0.98
CA VAL A 130 -4.53 5.48 -0.78
C VAL A 130 -4.39 4.01 -0.38
N ASP A 131 -3.52 3.26 -1.05
CA ASP A 131 -3.27 1.84 -0.78
C ASP A 131 -2.70 1.62 0.63
N ILE A 132 -1.63 2.33 0.98
CA ILE A 132 -0.96 2.18 2.28
C ILE A 132 -1.87 2.64 3.41
N THR A 133 -2.53 3.79 3.24
CA THR A 133 -3.44 4.32 4.27
C THR A 133 -4.69 3.46 4.39
N GLY A 134 -5.23 3.00 3.27
CA GLY A 134 -6.34 2.06 3.23
C GLY A 134 -6.01 0.76 3.95
N ALA A 135 -4.80 0.22 3.76
CA ALA A 135 -4.37 -1.00 4.41
C ALA A 135 -4.32 -0.83 5.94
N ALA A 136 -3.78 0.29 6.42
CA ALA A 136 -3.79 0.63 7.84
C ALA A 136 -5.21 0.81 8.40
N ILE A 137 -6.11 1.46 7.65
CA ILE A 137 -7.54 1.59 8.00
C ILE A 137 -8.19 0.21 8.11
N ALA A 138 -7.92 -0.69 7.17
CA ALA A 138 -8.48 -2.03 7.14
C ALA A 138 -8.06 -2.85 8.35
N ILE A 139 -6.76 -2.85 8.67
CA ILE A 139 -6.19 -3.55 9.83
C ILE A 139 -6.85 -3.08 11.13
N GLU A 140 -6.93 -1.77 11.33
CA GLU A 140 -7.53 -1.17 12.52
C GLU A 140 -9.04 -1.45 12.60
N SER A 141 -9.77 -1.22 11.50
CA SER A 141 -11.23 -1.36 11.46
C SER A 141 -11.68 -2.81 11.68
N LEU A 142 -10.91 -3.77 11.17
CA LEU A 142 -11.18 -5.19 11.39
C LEU A 142 -10.71 -5.66 12.77
N GLY A 143 -9.89 -4.87 13.48
CA GLY A 143 -9.31 -5.21 14.77
C GLY A 143 -8.24 -6.29 14.67
N ILE A 144 -7.49 -6.32 13.56
CA ILE A 144 -6.40 -7.27 13.31
C ILE A 144 -5.21 -6.86 14.17
N VAL A 145 -4.82 -7.73 15.11
CA VAL A 145 -3.70 -7.46 16.03
C VAL A 145 -2.38 -8.03 15.54
N GLN A 146 -2.43 -9.00 14.62
CA GLN A 146 -1.26 -9.59 13.99
C GLN A 146 -1.57 -9.96 12.55
N LEU A 147 -0.63 -9.67 11.66
CA LEU A 147 -0.70 -9.98 10.23
C LEU A 147 0.49 -10.87 9.86
N TYR A 148 0.18 -12.01 9.26
CA TYR A 148 1.16 -12.97 8.74
C TYR A 148 1.00 -13.11 7.23
N ALA A 149 2.06 -13.52 6.55
CA ALA A 149 2.04 -13.83 5.13
C ALA A 149 2.76 -15.16 4.85
N SER A 150 2.31 -15.88 3.83
CA SER A 150 3.07 -16.99 3.24
C SER A 150 4.40 -16.49 2.65
N PRO A 151 5.33 -17.40 2.28
CA PRO A 151 6.42 -17.05 1.38
C PRO A 151 5.90 -16.36 0.11
N LEU A 152 6.67 -15.40 -0.39
CA LEU A 152 6.33 -14.64 -1.59
C LEU A 152 6.87 -15.38 -2.83
N PRO A 153 6.14 -15.39 -3.95
CA PRO A 153 6.60 -16.05 -5.15
C PRO A 153 7.82 -15.33 -5.73
N LEU A 154 8.79 -16.09 -6.21
CA LEU A 154 9.84 -15.58 -7.08
C LEU A 154 9.24 -15.23 -8.45
N THR A 155 8.91 -13.97 -8.64
CA THR A 155 8.40 -13.45 -9.91
C THR A 155 9.54 -13.05 -10.83
N SER A 156 9.30 -13.09 -12.15
CA SER A 156 10.22 -12.61 -13.18
C SER A 156 9.47 -11.73 -14.17
N GLY A 157 10.12 -10.71 -14.72
CA GLY A 157 9.53 -9.83 -15.72
C GLY A 157 10.19 -8.46 -15.70
N HIS A 158 9.64 -7.53 -16.48
CA HIS A 158 10.03 -6.12 -16.46
C HIS A 158 8.80 -5.23 -16.37
N VAL A 159 8.95 -4.08 -15.71
CA VAL A 159 7.96 -3.03 -15.61
C VAL A 159 8.57 -1.71 -16.08
N ASN A 160 7.78 -0.89 -16.77
CA ASN A 160 8.21 0.45 -17.18
C ASN A 160 7.88 1.44 -16.07
N THR A 161 8.88 2.19 -15.64
CA THR A 161 8.82 3.14 -14.51
C THR A 161 9.41 4.49 -14.94
N ALA A 162 9.41 5.49 -14.05
CA ALA A 162 10.11 6.75 -14.31
C ALA A 162 11.63 6.54 -14.44
N HIS A 163 12.15 5.44 -13.87
CA HIS A 163 13.54 5.00 -13.94
C HIS A 163 13.82 4.11 -15.17
N GLY A 164 12.89 4.05 -16.13
CA GLY A 164 12.98 3.18 -17.30
C GLY A 164 12.48 1.77 -17.02
N SER A 165 12.94 0.81 -17.81
CA SER A 165 12.55 -0.60 -17.67
C SER A 165 13.32 -1.24 -16.51
N LEU A 166 12.61 -1.67 -15.48
CA LEU A 166 13.16 -2.32 -14.28
C LEU A 166 12.73 -3.79 -14.21
N PRO A 167 13.56 -4.67 -13.64
CA PRO A 167 13.14 -6.05 -13.38
C PRO A 167 12.03 -6.09 -12.32
N VAL A 168 11.26 -7.17 -12.32
CA VAL A 168 10.30 -7.50 -11.25
C VAL A 168 10.90 -8.64 -10.40
N PRO A 169 11.05 -8.47 -9.07
CA PRO A 169 10.73 -7.28 -8.29
C PRO A 169 11.69 -6.11 -8.53
N ALA A 170 11.18 -4.88 -8.39
CA ALA A 170 11.98 -3.66 -8.52
C ALA A 170 13.04 -3.55 -7.40
N PRO A 171 14.13 -2.78 -7.60
CA PRO A 171 15.23 -2.70 -6.63
C PRO A 171 14.81 -2.32 -5.20
N ALA A 172 13.91 -1.34 -5.03
CA ALA A 172 13.40 -0.95 -3.72
C ALA A 172 12.60 -2.09 -3.04
N THR A 173 11.80 -2.83 -3.81
CA THR A 173 11.11 -4.03 -3.32
C THR A 173 12.11 -5.09 -2.86
N LEU A 174 13.16 -5.38 -3.64
CA LEU A 174 14.20 -6.33 -3.26
C LEU A 174 14.92 -5.92 -1.96
N GLU A 175 15.19 -4.62 -1.78
CA GLU A 175 15.81 -4.10 -0.57
C GLU A 175 14.89 -4.26 0.66
N ILE A 176 13.58 -4.02 0.51
CA ILE A 176 12.60 -4.29 1.58
C ILE A 176 12.59 -5.77 1.95
N LEU A 177 12.51 -6.67 0.95
CA LEU A 177 12.51 -8.12 1.18
C LEU A 177 13.78 -8.58 1.91
N ARG A 178 14.95 -8.04 1.52
CA ARG A 178 16.23 -8.31 2.18
C ARG A 178 16.24 -7.85 3.64
N ARG A 179 15.73 -6.65 3.94
CA ARG A 179 15.70 -6.07 5.30
C ARG A 179 14.85 -6.86 6.26
N VAL A 180 13.70 -7.36 5.80
CA VAL A 180 12.78 -8.14 6.64
C VAL A 180 13.09 -9.63 6.63
N ALA A 181 14.15 -10.06 5.95
CA ALA A 181 14.48 -11.46 5.71
C ALA A 181 13.26 -12.26 5.23
N ALA A 182 12.52 -11.69 4.26
CA ALA A 182 11.29 -12.28 3.76
C ALA A 182 11.57 -13.70 3.23
N PRO A 183 10.75 -14.69 3.60
CA PRO A 183 10.84 -16.02 3.01
C PRO A 183 10.40 -15.94 1.54
N TRP A 184 11.25 -16.44 0.66
CA TRP A 184 11.05 -16.55 -0.79
C TRP A 184 11.15 -18.00 -1.25
#